data_AF-A0A3A0A0S6-F1
#
_entry.id   AF-A0A3A0A0S6-F1
#
_cell.length_a   1.000
_cell.length_b   1.000
_cell.length_c   1.000
_cell.angle_alpha   90.00
_cell.angle_beta   90.00
_cell.angle_gamma   90.00
#
_symmetry.space_group_name_H-M   'P 1'
#
loop_
_entity.id
_entity.type
_entity.pdbx_description
1 polymer ?
#
loop_
_entity_poly.entity_id
_entity_poly.type
_entity_poly.pdbx_seq_one_letter_code
_entity_poly.pdbx_strand_id
1 'polypeptide(L)'
;MADSGQPVHATWSIYFAQTYVPKPFQAAAIAGGYHHQPDKSPASETHLSELVELADKLSAGERADPVEKSQNGKPPNQLVTIFDRVAFKPNKPRAENYLPLSPLQLEQAHLFPTNAQDKDARGEAYEKLREELETAARENIADPQTYLEHMLAAMQRLTWCVPSAYYHSIPDVSLYDHSRMTAALAACLAHWKNDKVRALLGAMRRDFQDKPRDGDAALMEEDVALLIGGDISGVQDFIYTLTSQGAAKTLRGRSFYLQLLTEATLRFVLRKLDLPYTNVIYSGGGNFFLLAPVSAKQELPRIRREVTGKLLEHHGSALYLALGQVAVPARGFKRGEFKTHWDRMHRAIGKAKQQRYQELDGDLYGRVFEPQTHGGNREKTCDVCGNESEKIIKRDEAKFCVFCDSVAGLGRDLTRADFVVLGFSEPQDTDKYNAASALRAFGVQVEFVEKKDNTVEFKSKPERAVVWALDDLKDGQTFPTVQDVPTARMTRYTVNRIPEETFDELQKKSDGIARLGVLRMDVDN
;
A
#
# COMPACT_ATOMS: atom_id res chain seq x y z
N MET A 1 -32.63 -17.98 5.95
CA MET A 1 -31.63 -17.61 6.97
C MET A 1 -32.38 -17.42 8.28
N ALA A 2 -31.92 -18.02 9.38
CA ALA A 2 -32.47 -17.71 10.70
C ALA A 2 -32.23 -16.22 11.00
N ASP A 3 -33.16 -15.57 11.71
CA ASP A 3 -33.00 -14.16 12.11
C ASP A 3 -31.78 -14.03 13.04
N SER A 4 -30.70 -13.46 12.52
CA SER A 4 -29.45 -13.20 13.25
C SER A 4 -29.58 -12.00 14.19
N GLY A 5 -30.71 -11.29 14.15
CA GLY A 5 -30.92 -10.02 14.81
C GLY A 5 -30.07 -8.87 14.25
N GLN A 6 -29.31 -9.10 13.17
CA GLN A 6 -28.46 -8.10 12.51
C GLN A 6 -29.21 -7.42 11.35
N PRO A 7 -28.72 -6.25 10.90
CA PRO A 7 -29.15 -5.68 9.62
C PRO A 7 -28.98 -6.66 8.44
N VAL A 8 -29.73 -6.41 7.36
CA VAL A 8 -29.77 -7.31 6.19
C VAL A 8 -28.38 -7.53 5.59
N HIS A 9 -27.58 -6.48 5.40
CA HIS A 9 -26.24 -6.62 4.82
C HIS A 9 -25.31 -7.44 5.71
N ALA A 10 -25.37 -7.26 7.03
CA ALA A 10 -24.61 -8.03 7.99
C ALA A 10 -24.95 -9.53 7.95
N THR A 11 -26.24 -9.86 7.75
CA THR A 11 -26.65 -11.26 7.55
C THR A 11 -26.08 -11.87 6.26
N TRP A 12 -26.01 -11.09 5.17
CA TRP A 12 -25.34 -11.52 3.94
C TRP A 12 -23.82 -11.67 4.13
N SER A 13 -23.17 -10.81 4.93
CA SER A 13 -21.76 -10.97 5.28
C SER A 13 -21.50 -12.26 6.06
N ILE A 14 -22.38 -12.62 7.00
CA ILE A 14 -22.31 -13.90 7.74
C ILE A 14 -22.46 -15.07 6.77
N TYR A 15 -23.45 -15.03 5.88
CA TYR A 15 -23.63 -16.06 4.85
C TYR A 15 -22.40 -16.18 3.95
N PHE A 16 -21.82 -15.06 3.52
CA PHE A 16 -20.61 -15.03 2.72
C PHE A 16 -19.45 -15.72 3.46
N ALA A 17 -19.22 -15.35 4.72
CA ALA A 17 -18.19 -15.95 5.56
C ALA A 17 -18.39 -17.46 5.73
N GLN A 18 -19.62 -17.92 6.00
CA GLN A 18 -19.92 -19.34 6.19
C GLN A 18 -19.75 -20.17 4.91
N THR A 19 -20.04 -19.56 3.76
CA THR A 19 -20.16 -20.28 2.48
C THR A 19 -18.88 -20.26 1.65
N TYR A 20 -18.12 -19.16 1.69
CA TYR A 20 -17.01 -18.90 0.79
C TYR A 20 -15.66 -18.83 1.50
N VAL A 21 -15.60 -18.35 2.74
CA VAL A 21 -14.32 -18.21 3.47
C VAL A 21 -13.84 -19.59 4.00
N PRO A 22 -12.55 -19.94 3.88
CA PRO A 22 -12.00 -21.19 4.39
C PRO A 22 -12.19 -21.35 5.89
N LYS A 23 -12.47 -22.59 6.34
CA LYS A 23 -12.77 -22.92 7.74
C LYS A 23 -11.87 -22.26 8.79
N PRO A 24 -10.53 -22.21 8.62
CA PRO A 24 -9.65 -21.58 9.61
C PRO A 24 -9.95 -20.09 9.87
N PHE A 25 -10.53 -19.38 8.91
CA PHE A 25 -10.77 -17.94 8.99
C PHE A 25 -12.24 -17.58 9.21
N GLN A 26 -13.16 -18.55 9.14
CA GLN A 26 -14.60 -18.31 9.25
C GLN A 26 -14.99 -17.64 10.56
N ALA A 27 -14.42 -18.07 11.70
CA ALA A 27 -14.75 -17.50 13.00
C ALA A 27 -14.46 -15.98 13.05
N ALA A 28 -13.28 -15.57 12.56
CA ALA A 28 -12.89 -14.16 12.49
C ALA A 28 -13.77 -13.38 11.50
N ALA A 29 -14.05 -13.94 10.32
CA ALA A 29 -14.92 -13.31 9.33
C ALA A 29 -16.37 -13.14 9.83
N ILE A 30 -16.92 -14.15 10.51
CA ILE A 30 -18.26 -14.12 11.10
C ILE A 30 -18.33 -13.07 12.21
N ALA A 31 -17.28 -12.91 13.03
CA ALA A 31 -17.26 -11.88 14.07
C ALA A 31 -17.48 -10.47 13.51
N GLY A 32 -16.95 -10.18 12.32
CA GLY A 32 -17.20 -8.93 11.60
C GLY A 32 -18.67 -8.75 11.17
N GLY A 33 -19.39 -9.84 10.90
CA GLY A 33 -20.82 -9.83 10.61
C GLY A 33 -21.70 -9.40 11.80
N TYR A 34 -21.17 -9.37 13.02
CA TYR A 34 -21.89 -8.93 14.23
C TYR A 34 -21.50 -7.54 14.71
N HIS A 35 -20.74 -6.76 13.93
CA HIS A 35 -20.25 -5.44 14.36
C HIS A 35 -21.37 -4.41 14.65
N HIS A 36 -22.60 -4.58 14.14
CA HIS A 36 -23.71 -3.68 14.49
C HIS A 36 -24.33 -3.97 15.85
N GLN A 37 -24.41 -5.26 16.22
CA GLN A 37 -24.94 -5.70 17.51
C GLN A 37 -24.07 -6.84 18.03
N PRO A 38 -22.87 -6.53 18.58
CA PRO A 38 -21.91 -7.53 19.04
C PRO A 38 -22.47 -8.46 20.13
N ASP A 39 -23.41 -7.96 20.92
CA ASP A 39 -24.12 -8.67 21.99
C ASP A 39 -24.97 -9.85 21.49
N LYS A 40 -25.34 -9.84 20.20
CA LYS A 40 -26.05 -10.95 19.56
C LYS A 40 -25.13 -11.98 18.91
N SER A 41 -23.81 -11.82 19.02
CA SER A 41 -22.85 -12.78 18.49
C SER A 41 -23.02 -14.15 19.18
N PRO A 42 -23.03 -15.26 18.43
CA PRO A 42 -23.10 -16.61 19.00
C PRO A 42 -21.75 -17.05 19.61
N ALA A 43 -20.70 -16.24 19.48
CA ALA A 43 -19.39 -16.53 20.05
C ALA A 43 -19.43 -16.47 21.60
N SER A 44 -18.61 -17.31 22.25
CA SER A 44 -18.47 -17.28 23.71
C SER A 44 -17.94 -15.95 24.24
N GLU A 45 -17.18 -15.22 23.41
CA GLU A 45 -16.69 -13.87 23.70
C GLU A 45 -17.01 -12.92 22.54
N THR A 46 -17.59 -11.76 22.86
CA THR A 46 -17.98 -10.73 21.89
C THR A 46 -16.85 -9.76 21.55
N HIS A 47 -15.66 -9.94 22.12
CA HIS A 47 -14.54 -9.00 22.03
C HIS A 47 -14.18 -8.64 20.59
N LEU A 48 -14.05 -9.63 19.71
CA LEU A 48 -13.70 -9.40 18.31
C LEU A 48 -14.77 -8.57 17.59
N SER A 49 -16.06 -8.83 17.82
CA SER A 49 -17.14 -8.06 17.22
C SER A 49 -17.19 -6.62 17.75
N GLU A 50 -16.93 -6.41 19.05
CA GLU A 50 -16.85 -5.08 19.66
C GLU A 50 -15.62 -4.28 19.17
N LEU A 51 -14.49 -4.96 19.00
CA LEU A 51 -13.27 -4.39 18.43
C LEU A 51 -13.48 -3.96 16.98
N VAL A 52 -14.10 -4.81 16.17
CA VAL A 52 -14.43 -4.48 14.77
C VAL A 52 -15.41 -3.32 14.71
N GLU A 53 -16.42 -3.27 15.59
CA GLU A 53 -17.33 -2.11 15.66
C GLU A 53 -16.59 -0.81 15.99
N LEU A 54 -15.70 -0.83 16.98
CA LEU A 54 -14.90 0.34 17.34
C LEU A 54 -14.04 0.80 16.16
N ALA A 55 -13.36 -0.14 15.50
CA ALA A 55 -12.53 0.15 14.33
C ALA A 55 -13.34 0.69 13.15
N ASP A 56 -14.54 0.16 12.91
CA ASP A 56 -15.47 0.61 11.87
C ASP A 56 -15.87 2.07 12.09
N LYS A 57 -16.21 2.43 13.34
CA LYS A 57 -16.56 3.81 13.70
C LYS A 57 -15.38 4.78 13.59
N LEU A 58 -14.18 4.34 13.94
CA LEU A 58 -12.96 5.14 13.76
C LEU A 58 -12.65 5.34 12.27
N SER A 59 -12.83 4.32 11.44
CA SER A 59 -12.62 4.39 9.98
C SER A 59 -13.62 5.35 9.29
N ALA A 60 -14.89 5.30 9.68
CA ALA A 60 -15.95 6.12 9.11
C ALA A 60 -15.88 7.61 9.52
N GLY A 61 -15.29 7.91 10.68
CA GLY A 61 -15.07 9.27 11.18
C GLY A 61 -16.34 10.12 11.42
N GLU A 62 -17.48 9.47 11.69
CA GLU A 62 -18.82 10.07 11.55
C GLU A 62 -19.03 11.40 12.33
N ARG A 63 -19.37 12.46 11.58
CA ARG A 63 -20.72 13.05 11.58
C ARG A 63 -21.16 13.07 10.13
N ALA A 64 -22.13 12.23 9.76
CA ALA A 64 -22.67 12.19 8.40
C ALA A 64 -23.05 13.62 7.97
N ASP A 65 -22.62 14.06 6.79
CA ASP A 65 -23.41 15.08 6.10
C ASP A 65 -24.78 14.42 5.93
N PRO A 66 -25.86 14.89 6.58
CA PRO A 66 -27.17 14.45 6.16
C PRO A 66 -27.20 14.74 4.68
N VAL A 67 -27.41 13.71 3.86
CA VAL A 67 -27.80 13.91 2.48
C VAL A 67 -29.04 14.79 2.62
N GLU A 68 -28.93 16.09 2.29
CA GLU A 68 -30.10 16.92 2.06
C GLU A 68 -30.90 16.09 1.09
N LYS A 69 -32.05 15.55 1.55
CA LYS A 69 -32.86 14.62 0.77
C LYS A 69 -32.84 15.15 -0.64
N SER A 70 -32.11 14.48 -1.53
CA SER A 70 -32.09 14.92 -2.91
C SER A 70 -33.56 14.98 -3.29
N GLN A 71 -33.97 16.04 -3.96
CA GLN A 71 -35.37 16.18 -4.37
C GLN A 71 -35.82 15.01 -5.28
N ASN A 72 -34.91 14.08 -5.61
CA ASN A 72 -35.08 12.89 -6.42
C ASN A 72 -34.47 11.62 -5.79
N GLY A 73 -35.26 10.89 -4.99
CA GLY A 73 -35.08 9.45 -4.77
C GLY A 73 -33.84 8.97 -4.00
N LYS A 74 -33.74 7.65 -3.82
CA LYS A 74 -32.57 7.01 -3.20
C LYS A 74 -31.35 7.20 -4.12
N PRO A 75 -30.16 7.56 -3.60
CA PRO A 75 -28.96 7.71 -4.42
C PRO A 75 -28.66 6.38 -5.12
N PRO A 76 -28.10 6.43 -6.34
CA PRO A 76 -27.69 5.24 -7.04
C PRO A 76 -26.62 4.54 -6.19
N ASN A 77 -26.74 3.23 -5.98
CA ASN A 77 -25.76 2.43 -5.21
C ASN A 77 -24.41 2.36 -5.96
N GLN A 78 -23.76 3.49 -6.19
CA GLN A 78 -22.53 3.68 -6.94
C GLN A 78 -21.66 4.70 -6.22
N LEU A 79 -20.35 4.54 -6.32
CA LEU A 79 -19.40 5.46 -5.70
C LEU A 79 -19.35 6.77 -6.48
N VAL A 80 -19.53 7.90 -5.79
CA VAL A 80 -19.28 9.25 -6.33
C VAL A 80 -17.77 9.48 -6.37
N THR A 81 -17.28 10.04 -7.46
CA THR A 81 -15.85 10.36 -7.58
C THR A 81 -15.42 11.39 -6.55
N ILE A 82 -14.27 11.14 -5.90
CA ILE A 82 -13.69 12.08 -4.94
C ILE A 82 -13.37 13.44 -5.59
N PHE A 83 -13.14 13.49 -6.90
CA PHE A 83 -12.83 14.73 -7.61
C PHE A 83 -14.00 15.72 -7.63
N ASP A 84 -15.25 15.25 -7.56
CA ASP A 84 -16.42 16.13 -7.42
C ASP A 84 -16.52 16.75 -6.02
N ARG A 85 -15.74 16.21 -5.06
CA ARG A 85 -15.64 16.75 -3.70
C ARG A 85 -14.61 17.86 -3.59
N VAL A 86 -13.70 17.95 -4.55
CA VAL A 86 -12.67 18.99 -4.63
C VAL A 86 -13.26 20.22 -5.32
N ALA A 87 -13.50 21.28 -4.55
CA ALA A 87 -14.04 22.53 -5.08
C ALA A 87 -13.16 23.71 -4.71
N PHE A 88 -12.66 24.43 -5.72
CA PHE A 88 -12.01 25.73 -5.51
C PHE A 88 -12.99 26.82 -5.04
N LYS A 89 -14.29 26.62 -5.24
CA LYS A 89 -15.38 27.52 -4.78
C LYS A 89 -16.45 26.70 -4.05
N PRO A 90 -16.64 26.88 -2.73
CA PRO A 90 -17.49 26.00 -1.91
C PRO A 90 -18.99 26.07 -2.23
N ASN A 91 -19.47 27.14 -2.88
CA ASN A 91 -20.92 27.42 -3.01
C ASN A 91 -21.54 27.02 -4.37
N LYS A 92 -20.89 26.17 -5.17
CA LYS A 92 -21.51 25.63 -6.41
C LYS A 92 -22.12 24.25 -6.15
N PRO A 93 -23.30 23.94 -6.74
CA PRO A 93 -23.80 22.57 -6.80
C PRO A 93 -22.71 21.67 -7.40
N ARG A 94 -22.41 20.58 -6.70
CA ARG A 94 -21.42 19.61 -7.15
C ARG A 94 -22.09 18.70 -8.18
N ALA A 95 -21.38 18.42 -9.27
CA ALA A 95 -21.77 17.31 -10.13
C ALA A 95 -21.66 16.01 -9.30
N GLU A 96 -22.47 15.01 -9.62
CA GLU A 96 -22.33 13.67 -9.06
C GLU A 96 -22.02 12.73 -10.22
N ASN A 97 -20.74 12.62 -10.53
CA ASN A 97 -20.23 11.62 -11.45
C ASN A 97 -19.88 10.35 -10.67
N TYR A 98 -20.24 9.21 -11.23
CA TYR A 98 -20.16 7.93 -10.58
C TYR A 98 -19.05 7.08 -11.21
N LEU A 99 -18.30 6.37 -10.39
CA LEU A 99 -17.35 5.39 -10.89
C LEU A 99 -18.09 4.21 -11.56
N PRO A 100 -17.58 3.68 -12.69
CA PRO A 100 -18.14 2.50 -13.32
C PRO A 100 -18.07 1.29 -12.39
N LEU A 101 -19.19 0.57 -12.21
CA LEU A 101 -19.21 -0.69 -11.47
C LEU A 101 -18.58 -1.80 -12.32
N SER A 102 -17.27 -1.99 -12.14
CA SER A 102 -16.51 -3.02 -12.84
C SER A 102 -15.21 -3.33 -12.11
N PRO A 103 -14.60 -4.52 -12.32
CA PRO A 103 -13.27 -4.80 -11.83
C PRO A 103 -12.28 -3.71 -12.26
N LEU A 104 -11.34 -3.35 -11.39
CA LEU A 104 -10.28 -2.40 -11.70
C LEU A 104 -9.47 -2.90 -12.89
N GLN A 105 -9.43 -2.11 -13.96
CA GLN A 105 -8.74 -2.38 -15.22
C GLN A 105 -8.16 -1.08 -15.77
N LEU A 106 -7.04 -1.13 -16.48
CA LEU A 106 -6.38 0.01 -17.10
C LEU A 106 -7.02 0.36 -18.46
N GLU A 107 -8.34 0.52 -18.46
CA GLU A 107 -9.12 0.92 -19.63
C GLU A 107 -10.04 2.11 -19.28
N GLN A 108 -10.17 3.04 -20.22
CA GLN A 108 -10.90 4.29 -20.00
C GLN A 108 -12.35 4.06 -19.53
N ALA A 109 -13.02 3.06 -20.12
CA ALA A 109 -14.40 2.70 -19.78
C ALA A 109 -14.55 2.18 -18.33
N HIS A 110 -13.47 1.70 -17.72
CA HIS A 110 -13.45 1.14 -16.37
C HIS A 110 -12.98 2.14 -15.30
N LEU A 111 -12.25 3.20 -15.68
CA LEU A 111 -11.64 4.13 -14.74
C LEU A 111 -12.36 5.48 -14.60
N PHE A 112 -12.87 6.02 -15.70
CA PHE A 112 -13.33 7.41 -15.69
C PHE A 112 -14.78 7.53 -15.20
N PRO A 113 -15.08 8.49 -14.31
CA PRO A 113 -16.43 8.73 -13.84
C PRO A 113 -17.42 9.04 -14.98
N THR A 114 -18.63 8.50 -14.87
CA THR A 114 -19.72 8.69 -15.84
C THR A 114 -21.02 9.07 -15.12
N ASN A 115 -22.12 9.24 -15.88
CA ASN A 115 -23.44 9.37 -15.28
C ASN A 115 -23.83 8.07 -14.55
N ALA A 116 -24.81 8.17 -13.64
CA ALA A 116 -25.35 6.98 -12.96
C ALA A 116 -25.81 5.93 -13.99
N GLN A 117 -25.39 4.68 -13.77
CA GLN A 117 -25.85 3.54 -14.57
C GLN A 117 -27.34 3.30 -14.30
N ASP A 118 -28.05 2.76 -15.28
CA ASP A 118 -29.44 2.34 -15.11
C ASP A 118 -29.55 1.21 -14.06
N LYS A 119 -30.77 0.93 -13.60
CA LYS A 119 -30.99 -0.02 -12.50
C LYS A 119 -30.59 -1.45 -12.87
N ASP A 120 -30.86 -1.88 -14.09
CA ASP A 120 -30.68 -3.28 -14.49
C ASP A 120 -29.18 -3.54 -14.77
N ALA A 121 -28.51 -2.63 -15.49
CA ALA A 121 -27.06 -2.71 -15.70
C ALA A 121 -26.26 -2.69 -14.38
N ARG A 122 -26.72 -1.92 -13.38
CA ARG A 122 -26.11 -1.96 -12.04
C ARG A 122 -26.30 -3.30 -11.36
N GLY A 123 -27.49 -3.90 -11.46
CA GLY A 123 -27.77 -5.21 -10.90
C GLY A 123 -26.83 -6.28 -11.45
N GLU A 124 -26.68 -6.32 -12.77
CA GLU A 124 -25.75 -7.22 -13.47
C GLU A 124 -24.28 -6.97 -13.07
N ALA A 125 -23.87 -5.70 -12.97
CA ALA A 125 -22.52 -5.35 -12.55
C ALA A 125 -22.21 -5.81 -11.13
N TYR A 126 -23.13 -5.61 -10.18
CA TYR A 126 -22.99 -6.11 -8.81
C TYR A 126 -22.92 -7.63 -8.74
N GLU A 127 -23.72 -8.33 -9.55
CA GLU A 127 -23.70 -9.79 -9.63
C GLU A 127 -22.32 -10.30 -10.05
N LYS A 128 -21.77 -9.73 -11.13
CA LYS A 128 -20.44 -10.10 -11.62
C LYS A 128 -19.34 -9.83 -10.59
N LEU A 129 -19.36 -8.66 -9.94
CA LEU A 129 -18.39 -8.31 -8.89
C LEU A 129 -18.50 -9.27 -7.70
N ARG A 130 -19.72 -9.65 -7.32
CA ARG A 130 -19.98 -10.62 -6.23
C ARG A 130 -19.42 -12.00 -6.57
N GLU A 131 -19.71 -12.51 -7.76
CA GLU A 131 -19.23 -13.84 -8.21
C GLU A 131 -17.70 -13.93 -8.27
N GLU A 132 -17.03 -12.89 -8.76
CA GLU A 132 -15.56 -12.84 -8.76
C GLU A 132 -15.00 -12.79 -7.32
N LEU A 133 -15.64 -12.05 -6.41
CA LEU A 133 -15.22 -11.95 -5.02
C LEU A 133 -15.45 -13.27 -4.25
N GLU A 134 -16.56 -13.94 -4.53
CA GLU A 134 -16.86 -15.29 -4.03
C GLU A 134 -15.80 -16.29 -4.44
N THR A 135 -15.32 -16.21 -5.69
CA THR A 135 -14.26 -17.08 -6.20
C THR A 135 -12.94 -16.81 -5.49
N ALA A 136 -12.55 -15.53 -5.37
CA ALA A 136 -11.34 -15.16 -4.64
C ALA A 136 -11.38 -15.60 -3.17
N ALA A 137 -12.54 -15.46 -2.51
CA ALA A 137 -12.69 -15.86 -1.11
C ALA A 137 -12.54 -17.37 -0.87
N ARG A 138 -12.89 -18.21 -1.87
CA ARG A 138 -12.80 -19.68 -1.79
C ARG A 138 -11.39 -20.23 -1.96
N GLU A 139 -10.40 -19.41 -2.35
CA GLU A 139 -9.03 -19.86 -2.54
C GLU A 139 -8.48 -20.52 -1.27
N ASN A 140 -7.94 -21.74 -1.43
CA ASN A 140 -7.46 -22.55 -0.32
C ASN A 140 -6.03 -22.18 0.06
N ILE A 141 -5.86 -21.01 0.69
CA ILE A 141 -4.59 -20.53 1.21
C ILE A 141 -4.58 -20.74 2.72
N ALA A 142 -3.75 -21.66 3.20
CA ALA A 142 -3.69 -22.01 4.63
C ALA A 142 -3.00 -20.93 5.48
N ASP A 143 -2.03 -20.21 4.92
CA ASP A 143 -1.31 -19.15 5.64
C ASP A 143 -2.20 -17.91 5.86
N PRO A 144 -2.46 -17.49 7.11
CA PRO A 144 -3.38 -16.40 7.41
C PRO A 144 -2.96 -15.06 6.79
N GLN A 145 -1.67 -14.73 6.85
CA GLN A 145 -1.18 -13.44 6.34
C GLN A 145 -1.31 -13.38 4.81
N THR A 146 -1.00 -14.48 4.13
CA THR A 146 -1.14 -14.63 2.69
C THR A 146 -2.61 -14.62 2.26
N TYR A 147 -3.50 -15.32 2.98
CA TYR A 147 -4.93 -15.28 2.69
C TYR A 147 -5.51 -13.87 2.86
N LEU A 148 -5.15 -13.17 3.94
CA LEU A 148 -5.56 -11.78 4.16
C LEU A 148 -5.07 -10.86 3.04
N GLU A 149 -3.82 -11.00 2.60
CA GLU A 149 -3.27 -10.20 1.51
C GLU A 149 -3.89 -10.54 0.14
N HIS A 150 -4.25 -11.81 -0.08
CA HIS A 150 -5.02 -12.24 -1.25
C HIS A 150 -6.42 -11.61 -1.26
N MET A 151 -7.12 -11.63 -0.12
CA MET A 151 -8.42 -10.98 0.04
C MET A 151 -8.34 -9.47 -0.14
N LEU A 152 -7.29 -8.83 0.41
CA LEU A 152 -7.05 -7.40 0.22
C LEU A 152 -6.90 -7.05 -1.27
N ALA A 153 -6.15 -7.85 -2.03
CA ALA A 153 -5.98 -7.67 -3.47
C ALA A 153 -7.29 -7.89 -4.25
N ALA A 154 -8.07 -8.91 -3.89
CA ALA A 154 -9.38 -9.16 -4.47
C ALA A 154 -10.35 -8.00 -4.21
N MET A 155 -10.39 -7.50 -2.97
CA MET A 155 -11.20 -6.33 -2.61
C MET A 155 -10.74 -5.07 -3.35
N GLN A 156 -9.44 -4.86 -3.51
CA GLN A 156 -8.91 -3.74 -4.29
C GLN A 156 -9.42 -3.79 -5.73
N ARG A 157 -9.36 -4.95 -6.37
CA ARG A 157 -9.82 -5.11 -7.74
C ARG A 157 -11.33 -5.00 -7.88
N LEU A 158 -12.10 -5.55 -6.94
CA LEU A 158 -13.55 -5.78 -7.13
C LEU A 158 -14.44 -4.79 -6.38
N THR A 159 -13.91 -4.05 -5.41
CA THR A 159 -14.71 -3.19 -4.53
C THR A 159 -14.21 -1.74 -4.44
N TRP A 160 -13.24 -1.36 -5.28
CA TRP A 160 -12.75 0.03 -5.38
C TRP A 160 -13.82 1.02 -5.84
N CYS A 161 -14.78 0.59 -6.65
CA CYS A 161 -15.88 1.40 -7.20
C CYS A 161 -17.22 1.16 -6.49
N VAL A 162 -17.26 0.26 -5.49
CA VAL A 162 -18.44 -0.04 -4.68
C VAL A 162 -18.45 0.89 -3.48
N PRO A 163 -19.53 1.64 -3.20
CA PRO A 163 -19.60 2.51 -2.02
C PRO A 163 -19.70 1.71 -0.73
N SER A 164 -18.95 2.13 0.29
CA SER A 164 -19.01 1.55 1.65
C SER A 164 -20.37 1.79 2.32
N ALA A 165 -20.94 2.97 2.12
CA ALA A 165 -22.28 3.36 2.55
C ALA A 165 -22.89 4.34 1.54
N TYR A 166 -24.20 4.26 1.32
CA TYR A 166 -24.89 5.10 0.34
C TYR A 166 -26.25 5.64 0.82
N TYR A 167 -26.74 5.28 2.01
CA TYR A 167 -28.07 5.72 2.49
C TYR A 167 -28.05 6.96 3.37
N HIS A 168 -26.99 7.15 4.14
CA HIS A 168 -26.94 8.15 5.21
C HIS A 168 -25.81 9.16 5.02
N SER A 169 -24.93 8.92 4.04
CA SER A 169 -23.77 9.73 3.72
C SER A 169 -23.61 9.81 2.21
N ILE A 170 -22.81 10.78 1.76
CA ILE A 170 -22.38 10.85 0.37
C ILE A 170 -21.47 9.64 0.13
N PRO A 171 -21.73 8.83 -0.91
CA PRO A 171 -20.99 7.60 -1.17
C PRO A 171 -19.65 7.90 -1.85
N ASP A 172 -18.72 8.58 -1.18
CA ASP A 172 -17.40 8.97 -1.71
C ASP A 172 -16.22 8.17 -1.13
N VAL A 173 -16.51 7.15 -0.29
CA VAL A 173 -15.53 6.19 0.25
C VAL A 173 -15.83 4.79 -0.26
N SER A 174 -14.85 4.17 -0.93
CA SER A 174 -14.96 2.81 -1.46
C SER A 174 -15.08 1.77 -0.34
N LEU A 175 -15.75 0.65 -0.63
CA LEU A 175 -15.84 -0.49 0.28
C LEU A 175 -14.44 -1.07 0.56
N TYR A 176 -13.55 -1.07 -0.44
CA TYR A 176 -12.15 -1.43 -0.30
C TYR A 176 -11.43 -0.57 0.75
N ASP A 177 -11.49 0.76 0.61
CA ASP A 177 -10.78 1.70 1.48
C ASP A 177 -11.33 1.66 2.91
N HIS A 178 -12.66 1.66 3.06
CA HIS A 178 -13.29 1.55 4.37
C HIS A 178 -12.89 0.26 5.07
N SER A 179 -12.99 -0.87 4.37
CA SER A 179 -12.73 -2.20 4.95
C SER A 179 -11.25 -2.38 5.34
N ARG A 180 -10.29 -1.94 4.50
CA ARG A 180 -8.86 -2.05 4.83
C ARG A 180 -8.46 -1.15 6.00
N MET A 181 -9.05 0.05 6.12
CA MET A 181 -8.78 0.96 7.23
C MET A 181 -9.43 0.48 8.54
N THR A 182 -10.64 -0.09 8.47
CA THR A 182 -11.25 -0.81 9.60
C THR A 182 -10.36 -1.97 10.06
N ALA A 183 -9.83 -2.78 9.14
CA ALA A 183 -8.90 -3.87 9.48
C ALA A 183 -7.59 -3.34 10.10
N ALA A 184 -7.02 -2.26 9.57
CA ALA A 184 -5.82 -1.61 10.12
C ALA A 184 -6.01 -1.14 11.56
N LEU A 185 -7.14 -0.48 11.84
CA LEU A 185 -7.48 0.04 13.16
C LEU A 185 -7.79 -1.10 14.14
N ALA A 186 -8.49 -2.14 13.70
CA ALA A 186 -8.70 -3.35 14.50
C ALA A 186 -7.36 -4.01 14.88
N ALA A 187 -6.41 -4.12 13.94
CA ALA A 187 -5.07 -4.62 14.21
C ALA A 187 -4.30 -3.72 15.20
N CYS A 188 -4.43 -2.38 15.10
CA CYS A 188 -3.82 -1.46 16.06
C CYS A 188 -4.33 -1.67 17.49
N LEU A 189 -5.61 -2.01 17.63
CA LEU A 189 -6.34 -2.11 18.88
C LEU A 189 -6.49 -3.55 19.41
N ALA A 190 -6.01 -4.56 18.68
CA ALA A 190 -6.21 -5.98 19.01
C ALA A 190 -5.67 -6.41 20.38
N HIS A 191 -4.72 -5.66 20.94
CA HIS A 191 -4.16 -5.90 22.27
C HIS A 191 -4.97 -5.25 23.41
N TRP A 192 -6.02 -4.48 23.11
CA TRP A 192 -6.82 -3.78 24.10
C TRP A 192 -7.75 -4.73 24.85
N LYS A 193 -7.83 -4.55 26.17
CA LYS A 193 -8.81 -5.27 26.99
C LYS A 193 -10.23 -4.87 26.63
N ASN A 194 -11.15 -5.82 26.76
CA ASN A 194 -12.53 -5.66 26.32
C ASN A 194 -13.26 -4.47 27.00
N ASP A 195 -13.02 -4.26 28.30
CA ASP A 195 -13.62 -3.13 29.03
C ASP A 195 -13.16 -1.77 28.48
N LYS A 196 -11.90 -1.67 28.01
CA LYS A 196 -11.36 -0.45 27.38
C LYS A 196 -12.02 -0.20 26.02
N VAL A 197 -12.19 -1.25 25.21
CA VAL A 197 -12.91 -1.19 23.92
C VAL A 197 -14.33 -0.72 24.15
N ARG A 198 -15.07 -1.32 25.09
CA ARG A 198 -16.45 -0.95 25.43
C ARG A 198 -16.58 0.49 25.93
N ALA A 199 -15.66 0.94 26.78
CA ALA A 199 -15.66 2.29 27.30
C ALA A 199 -15.54 3.33 26.16
N LEU A 200 -14.54 3.17 25.29
CA LEU A 200 -14.32 4.08 24.16
C LEU A 200 -15.47 3.99 23.13
N LEU A 201 -15.92 2.79 22.79
CA LEU A 201 -17.06 2.57 21.89
C LEU A 201 -18.32 3.28 22.41
N GLY A 202 -18.58 3.19 23.72
CA GLY A 202 -19.66 3.90 24.38
C GLY A 202 -19.54 5.41 24.28
N ALA A 203 -18.34 5.96 24.49
CA ALA A 203 -18.06 7.39 24.35
C ALA A 203 -18.26 7.86 22.91
N MET A 204 -17.75 7.13 21.91
CA MET A 204 -17.93 7.45 20.49
C MET A 204 -19.40 7.43 20.07
N ARG A 205 -20.16 6.40 20.47
CA ARG A 205 -21.62 6.33 20.18
C ARG A 205 -22.37 7.54 20.73
N ARG A 206 -22.00 8.02 21.92
CA ARG A 206 -22.59 9.21 22.55
C ARG A 206 -22.17 10.51 21.90
N ASP A 207 -20.90 10.63 21.53
CA ASP A 207 -20.35 11.77 20.81
C ASP A 207 -21.01 11.94 19.42
N PHE A 208 -21.29 10.83 18.72
CA PHE A 208 -22.04 10.84 17.44
C PHE A 208 -23.50 11.26 17.60
N GLN A 209 -24.07 11.09 18.79
CA GLN A 209 -25.44 11.49 19.11
C GLN A 209 -25.54 12.89 19.73
N ASP A 210 -24.44 13.65 19.79
CA ASP A 210 -24.34 14.93 20.50
C ASP A 210 -24.79 14.85 21.98
N LYS A 211 -24.50 13.72 22.63
CA LYS A 211 -24.87 13.43 24.03
C LYS A 211 -23.67 12.95 24.87
N PRO A 212 -22.52 13.66 24.86
CA PRO A 212 -21.36 13.26 25.66
C PRO A 212 -21.71 13.26 27.16
N ARG A 213 -21.07 12.36 27.91
CA ARG A 213 -21.12 12.29 29.38
C ARG A 213 -19.79 12.74 29.99
N ASP A 214 -19.82 13.04 31.28
CA ASP A 214 -18.60 13.28 32.05
C ASP A 214 -17.63 12.10 31.90
N GLY A 215 -16.39 12.39 31.49
CA GLY A 215 -15.34 11.40 31.20
C GLY A 215 -15.20 11.00 29.73
N ASP A 216 -16.21 11.23 28.88
CA ASP A 216 -16.13 10.87 27.45
C ASP A 216 -15.03 11.65 26.72
N ALA A 217 -14.84 12.93 27.07
CA ALA A 217 -13.78 13.75 26.49
C ALA A 217 -12.39 13.13 26.72
N ALA A 218 -12.12 12.62 27.93
CA ALA A 218 -10.84 11.98 28.24
C ALA A 218 -10.65 10.67 27.45
N LEU A 219 -11.72 9.89 27.26
CA LEU A 219 -11.67 8.69 26.42
C LEU A 219 -11.38 9.03 24.95
N MET A 220 -11.95 10.13 24.44
CA MET A 220 -11.72 10.58 23.06
C MET A 220 -10.29 11.12 22.83
N GLU A 221 -9.58 11.51 23.90
CA GLU A 221 -8.16 11.91 23.86
C GLU A 221 -7.18 10.73 23.92
N GLU A 222 -7.67 9.51 24.15
CA GLU A 222 -6.82 8.32 24.22
C GLU A 222 -6.21 8.03 22.84
N ASP A 223 -4.88 7.88 22.78
CA ASP A 223 -4.15 7.47 21.58
C ASP A 223 -4.60 6.05 21.16
N VAL A 224 -5.17 5.93 19.96
CA VAL A 224 -5.68 4.66 19.41
C VAL A 224 -4.74 4.07 18.37
N ALA A 225 -3.95 4.91 17.70
CA ALA A 225 -3.03 4.50 16.66
C ALA A 225 -1.80 5.42 16.60
N LEU A 226 -0.73 4.89 16.01
CA LEU A 226 0.46 5.62 15.65
C LEU A 226 0.48 5.75 14.12
N LEU A 227 0.42 6.98 13.61
CA LEU A 227 0.62 7.25 12.19
C LEU A 227 2.11 7.34 11.91
N ILE A 228 2.61 6.42 11.09
CA ILE A 228 4.02 6.32 10.70
C ILE A 228 4.13 6.67 9.21
N GLY A 229 5.10 7.50 8.87
CA GLY A 229 5.48 7.76 7.49
C GLY A 229 6.97 7.51 7.27
N GLY A 230 7.29 6.86 6.16
CA GLY A 230 8.64 6.63 5.68
C GLY A 230 8.85 7.30 4.34
N ASP A 231 10.00 7.95 4.18
CA ASP A 231 10.37 8.68 2.97
C ASP A 231 11.84 8.38 2.62
N ILE A 232 12.05 7.73 1.48
CA ILE A 232 13.38 7.47 0.95
C ILE A 232 13.90 8.76 0.30
N SER A 233 14.75 9.46 1.04
CA SER A 233 15.46 10.64 0.57
C SER A 233 16.61 10.26 -0.38
N GLY A 234 16.83 11.09 -1.41
CA GLY A 234 17.84 10.89 -2.45
C GLY A 234 17.31 10.21 -3.72
N VAL A 235 15.99 9.96 -3.81
CA VAL A 235 15.34 9.32 -4.97
C VAL A 235 15.64 10.04 -6.28
N GLN A 236 15.55 11.37 -6.32
CA GLN A 236 15.75 12.13 -7.56
C GLN A 236 17.20 11.99 -8.08
N ASP A 237 18.19 12.27 -7.23
CA ASP A 237 19.60 12.11 -7.58
C ASP A 237 19.90 10.67 -7.97
N PHE A 238 19.34 9.70 -7.24
CA PHE A 238 19.49 8.30 -7.57
C PHE A 238 18.92 7.97 -8.94
N ILE A 239 17.73 8.41 -9.31
CA ILE A 239 17.10 8.06 -10.59
C ILE A 239 17.82 8.73 -11.77
N TYR A 240 18.15 10.02 -11.64
CA TYR A 240 18.54 10.87 -12.78
C TYR A 240 20.03 11.05 -12.97
N THR A 241 20.89 10.49 -12.11
CA THR A 241 22.32 10.36 -12.43
C THR A 241 22.49 9.33 -13.57
N LEU A 242 22.51 9.82 -14.81
CA LEU A 242 22.51 9.02 -16.05
C LEU A 242 23.66 9.43 -16.97
N THR A 243 24.19 8.47 -17.71
CA THR A 243 25.07 8.69 -18.87
C THR A 243 24.22 8.92 -20.14
N SER A 244 24.79 9.59 -21.14
CA SER A 244 24.11 9.89 -22.42
C SER A 244 23.72 8.65 -23.23
N GLN A 245 24.51 7.57 -23.18
CA GLN A 245 24.18 6.30 -23.84
C GLN A 245 23.47 5.32 -22.89
N GLY A 246 22.41 4.66 -23.36
CA GLY A 246 21.66 3.64 -22.59
C GLY A 246 20.73 4.20 -21.50
N ALA A 247 20.54 5.52 -21.44
CA ALA A 247 19.83 6.25 -20.37
C ALA A 247 18.44 5.69 -20.04
N ALA A 248 17.63 5.37 -21.06
CA ALA A 248 16.25 4.91 -20.86
C ALA A 248 16.15 3.54 -20.14
N LYS A 249 17.06 2.60 -20.46
CA LYS A 249 17.11 1.27 -19.81
C LYS A 249 17.52 1.41 -18.34
N THR A 250 18.56 2.21 -18.09
CA THR A 250 19.06 2.49 -16.75
C THR A 250 18.04 3.24 -15.89
N LEU A 251 17.36 4.25 -16.45
CA LEU A 251 16.32 5.02 -15.76
C LEU A 251 15.18 4.13 -15.25
N ARG A 252 14.67 3.23 -16.09
CA ARG A 252 13.62 2.28 -15.69
C ARG A 252 14.09 1.33 -14.61
N GLY A 253 15.27 0.72 -14.81
CA GLY A 253 15.85 -0.18 -13.82
C GLY A 253 15.94 0.48 -12.46
N ARG A 254 16.37 1.75 -12.40
CA ARG A 254 16.49 2.52 -11.16
C ARG A 254 15.13 2.88 -10.55
N SER A 255 14.17 3.31 -11.37
CA SER A 255 12.80 3.59 -10.91
C SER A 255 12.13 2.35 -10.33
N PHE A 256 12.19 1.22 -11.05
CA PHE A 256 11.64 -0.04 -10.57
C PHE A 256 12.38 -0.58 -9.35
N TYR A 257 13.72 -0.46 -9.32
CA TYR A 257 14.50 -0.80 -8.14
C TYR A 257 14.06 -0.01 -6.90
N LEU A 258 13.79 1.30 -7.04
CA LEU A 258 13.27 2.09 -5.92
C LEU A 258 11.88 1.66 -5.47
N GLN A 259 11.00 1.26 -6.39
CA GLN A 259 9.71 0.68 -6.01
C GLN A 259 9.90 -0.62 -5.21
N LEU A 260 10.79 -1.51 -5.66
CA LEU A 260 11.15 -2.73 -4.94
C LEU A 260 11.79 -2.45 -3.57
N LEU A 261 12.69 -1.47 -3.49
CA LEU A 261 13.36 -1.07 -2.24
C LEU A 261 12.36 -0.45 -1.25
N THR A 262 11.43 0.37 -1.74
CA THR A 262 10.34 0.95 -0.93
C THR A 262 9.46 -0.16 -0.38
N GLU A 263 9.05 -1.10 -1.24
CA GLU A 263 8.27 -2.27 -0.83
C GLU A 263 9.03 -3.13 0.19
N ALA A 264 10.31 -3.45 -0.06
CA ALA A 264 11.12 -4.27 0.82
C ALA A 264 11.32 -3.62 2.20
N THR A 265 11.56 -2.31 2.22
CA THR A 265 11.71 -1.54 3.46
C THR A 265 10.40 -1.48 4.24
N LEU A 266 9.28 -1.24 3.56
CA LEU A 266 7.94 -1.28 4.15
C LEU A 266 7.64 -2.66 4.76
N ARG A 267 7.90 -3.74 4.02
CA ARG A 267 7.69 -5.12 4.46
C ARG A 267 8.56 -5.48 5.66
N PHE A 268 9.79 -4.98 5.69
CA PHE A 268 10.67 -5.12 6.85
C PHE A 268 10.08 -4.41 8.09
N VAL A 269 9.59 -3.18 7.94
CA VAL A 269 8.93 -2.45 9.04
C VAL A 269 7.68 -3.19 9.53
N LEU A 270 6.81 -3.65 8.61
CA LEU A 270 5.62 -4.42 8.95
C LEU A 270 5.97 -5.72 9.70
N ARG A 271 6.99 -6.46 9.24
CA ARG A 271 7.46 -7.70 9.91
C ARG A 271 7.94 -7.40 11.34
N LYS A 272 8.74 -6.35 11.53
CA LYS A 272 9.28 -5.97 12.85
C LYS A 272 8.20 -5.51 13.82
N LEU A 273 7.08 -5.00 13.30
CA LEU A 273 5.91 -4.59 14.09
C LEU A 273 4.82 -5.66 14.18
N ASP A 274 5.01 -6.82 13.54
CA ASP A 274 4.02 -7.89 13.41
C ASP A 274 2.66 -7.40 12.86
N LEU A 275 2.71 -6.60 11.78
CA LEU A 275 1.53 -5.97 11.18
C LEU A 275 1.16 -6.58 9.82
N PRO A 276 -0.14 -6.80 9.55
CA PRO A 276 -0.59 -7.18 8.22
C PRO A 276 -0.49 -6.03 7.23
N TYR A 277 -0.51 -6.35 5.93
CA TYR A 277 -0.40 -5.33 4.87
C TYR A 277 -1.63 -4.39 4.82
N THR A 278 -2.76 -4.75 5.44
CA THR A 278 -3.93 -3.88 5.60
C THR A 278 -3.60 -2.58 6.35
N ASN A 279 -2.56 -2.58 7.20
CA ASN A 279 -2.12 -1.40 7.95
C ASN A 279 -1.48 -0.32 7.09
N VAL A 280 -1.18 -0.62 5.81
CA VAL A 280 -0.60 0.32 4.86
C VAL A 280 -1.70 1.21 4.26
N ILE A 281 -1.58 2.51 4.47
CA ILE A 281 -2.43 3.52 3.85
C ILE A 281 -2.01 3.71 2.40
N TYR A 282 -0.71 3.87 2.17
CA TYR A 282 -0.13 4.17 0.86
C TYR A 282 1.34 3.71 0.79
N SER A 283 1.78 3.32 -0.41
CA SER A 283 3.17 2.97 -0.73
C SER A 283 3.44 3.32 -2.21
N GLY A 284 4.31 4.30 -2.47
CA GLY A 284 4.61 4.79 -3.82
C GLY A 284 5.62 5.94 -3.80
N GLY A 285 6.34 6.15 -4.91
CA GLY A 285 7.25 7.29 -5.07
C GLY A 285 8.48 7.33 -4.14
N GLY A 286 8.78 6.25 -3.40
CA GLY A 286 9.78 6.28 -2.32
C GLY A 286 9.18 6.59 -0.95
N ASN A 287 7.87 6.81 -0.87
CA ASN A 287 7.13 7.12 0.35
C ASN A 287 6.19 5.98 0.73
N PHE A 288 6.01 5.76 2.02
CA PHE A 288 4.95 4.90 2.54
C PHE A 288 4.36 5.46 3.83
N PHE A 289 3.07 5.20 4.06
CA PHE A 289 2.34 5.61 5.25
C PHE A 289 1.54 4.44 5.80
N LEU A 290 1.58 4.24 7.12
CA LEU A 290 0.89 3.13 7.79
C LEU A 290 0.37 3.53 9.18
N LEU A 291 -0.65 2.80 9.65
CA LEU A 291 -1.13 2.86 11.03
C LEU A 291 -0.57 1.67 11.83
N ALA A 292 -0.05 1.93 13.02
CA ALA A 292 0.46 0.92 13.93
C ALA A 292 -0.14 1.07 15.34
N PRO A 293 -0.10 0.01 16.18
CA PRO A 293 -0.36 0.13 17.61
C PRO A 293 0.53 1.21 18.24
N VAL A 294 0.01 1.93 19.25
CA VAL A 294 0.77 2.99 19.96
C VAL A 294 2.07 2.45 20.58
N SER A 295 2.10 1.16 20.96
CA SER A 295 3.28 0.47 21.47
C SER A 295 4.44 0.42 20.47
N ALA A 296 4.17 0.48 19.16
CA ALA A 296 5.21 0.49 18.11
C ALA A 296 6.21 1.66 18.26
N LYS A 297 5.82 2.72 18.97
CA LYS A 297 6.69 3.85 19.31
C LYS A 297 8.01 3.41 19.98
N GLN A 298 7.98 2.31 20.74
CA GLN A 298 9.15 1.79 21.47
C GLN A 298 10.12 1.04 20.54
N GLU A 299 9.61 0.36 19.51
CA GLU A 299 10.42 -0.42 18.57
C GLU A 299 11.00 0.42 17.43
N LEU A 300 10.35 1.53 17.08
CA LEU A 300 10.75 2.37 15.94
C LEU A 300 12.19 2.88 15.97
N PRO A 301 12.79 3.31 17.10
CA PRO A 301 14.20 3.71 17.14
C PRO A 301 15.13 2.59 16.69
N ARG A 302 14.87 1.36 17.14
CA ARG A 302 15.64 0.16 16.74
C ARG A 302 15.45 -0.14 15.27
N ILE A 303 14.20 -0.17 14.79
CA ILE A 303 13.87 -0.42 13.38
C ILE A 303 14.57 0.62 12.48
N ARG A 304 14.53 1.90 12.86
CA ARG A 304 15.20 2.99 12.15
C ARG A 304 16.71 2.75 12.07
N ARG A 305 17.36 2.37 13.17
CA ARG A 305 18.80 2.05 13.18
C ARG A 305 19.14 0.86 12.27
N GLU A 306 18.33 -0.20 12.29
CA GLU A 306 18.52 -1.38 11.43
C GLU A 306 18.38 -1.02 9.94
N VAL A 307 17.32 -0.28 9.58
CA VAL A 307 17.10 0.15 8.19
C VAL A 307 18.22 1.08 7.72
N THR A 308 18.59 2.07 8.54
CA THR A 308 19.69 2.99 8.22
C THR A 308 21.01 2.24 8.05
N GLY A 309 21.26 1.24 8.89
CA GLY A 309 22.42 0.38 8.76
C GLY A 309 22.47 -0.36 7.43
N LYS A 310 21.35 -0.96 7.01
CA LYS A 310 21.24 -1.70 5.73
C LYS A 310 21.32 -0.76 4.52
N LEU A 311 20.66 0.39 4.57
CA LEU A 311 20.72 1.37 3.47
C LEU A 311 22.12 1.93 3.30
N LEU A 312 22.79 2.32 4.40
CA LEU A 312 24.17 2.82 4.36
C LEU A 312 25.14 1.77 3.82
N GLU A 313 24.92 0.50 4.18
CA GLU A 313 25.73 -0.62 3.71
C GLU A 313 25.64 -0.79 2.18
N HIS A 314 24.44 -0.76 1.61
CA HIS A 314 24.23 -1.04 0.18
C HIS A 314 24.24 0.18 -0.74
N HIS A 315 23.99 1.39 -0.21
CA HIS A 315 23.79 2.60 -1.01
C HIS A 315 24.69 3.76 -0.58
N GLY A 316 25.50 3.58 0.47
CA GLY A 316 26.23 4.69 1.08
C GLY A 316 25.27 5.81 1.51
N SER A 317 25.66 7.06 1.26
CA SER A 317 24.86 8.23 1.59
C SER A 317 23.81 8.62 0.53
N ALA A 318 23.78 7.89 -0.60
CA ALA A 318 22.92 8.21 -1.73
C ALA A 318 21.44 8.04 -1.39
N LEU A 319 21.09 7.01 -0.62
CA LEU A 319 19.72 6.77 -0.16
C LEU A 319 19.64 6.75 1.37
N TYR A 320 18.57 7.31 1.91
CA TYR A 320 18.29 7.35 3.34
C TYR A 320 16.80 7.26 3.59
N LEU A 321 16.35 6.42 4.53
CA LEU A 321 14.97 6.42 4.96
C LEU A 321 14.78 7.39 6.12
N ALA A 322 14.00 8.45 5.91
CA ALA A 322 13.48 9.28 6.98
C ALA A 322 12.17 8.66 7.50
N LEU A 323 12.16 8.26 8.77
CA LEU A 323 10.95 7.78 9.47
C LEU A 323 10.42 8.87 10.41
N GLY A 324 9.15 9.24 10.21
CA GLY A 324 8.38 10.12 11.08
C GLY A 324 7.21 9.37 11.72
N GLN A 325 6.81 9.79 12.92
CA GLN A 325 5.67 9.21 13.64
C GLN A 325 4.91 10.27 14.42
N VAL A 326 3.61 10.06 14.60
CA VAL A 326 2.75 10.84 15.51
C VAL A 326 1.65 9.95 16.07
N ALA A 327 1.33 10.10 17.35
CA ALA A 327 0.19 9.43 17.94
C ALA A 327 -1.11 10.13 17.51
N VAL A 328 -2.14 9.33 17.26
CA VAL A 328 -3.46 9.79 16.83
C VAL A 328 -4.48 9.34 17.88
N PRO A 329 -5.11 10.28 18.60
CA PRO A 329 -6.17 9.97 19.54
C PRO A 329 -7.46 9.60 18.82
N ALA A 330 -8.42 8.99 19.52
CA ALA A 330 -9.71 8.63 18.95
C ALA A 330 -10.41 9.83 18.27
N ARG A 331 -10.34 11.03 18.86
CA ARG A 331 -10.84 12.28 18.25
C ARG A 331 -10.17 12.63 16.93
N GLY A 332 -8.92 12.20 16.72
CA GLY A 332 -8.12 12.49 15.53
C GLY A 332 -8.67 11.80 14.27
N PHE A 333 -9.53 10.80 14.43
CA PHE A 333 -10.24 10.12 13.35
C PHE A 333 -11.59 10.78 13.01
N LYS A 334 -12.00 11.81 13.75
CA LYS A 334 -13.18 12.60 13.37
C LYS A 334 -12.89 13.39 12.10
N ARG A 335 -13.94 13.58 11.29
CA ARG A 335 -13.85 14.34 10.04
C ARG A 335 -13.15 15.69 10.24
N GLY A 336 -12.10 15.92 9.44
CA GLY A 336 -11.29 17.15 9.45
C GLY A 336 -10.10 17.14 10.40
N GLU A 337 -10.11 16.32 11.45
CA GLU A 337 -9.05 16.30 12.47
C GLU A 337 -7.79 15.55 12.01
N PHE A 338 -7.96 14.50 11.20
CA PHE A 338 -6.85 13.63 10.78
C PHE A 338 -5.75 14.40 10.02
N LYS A 339 -6.11 15.46 9.28
CA LYS A 339 -5.16 16.34 8.57
C LYS A 339 -4.11 16.92 9.53
N THR A 340 -4.51 17.31 10.74
CA THR A 340 -3.61 17.88 11.74
C THR A 340 -2.51 16.88 12.12
N HIS A 341 -2.85 15.60 12.23
CA HIS A 341 -1.90 14.53 12.53
C HIS A 341 -1.05 14.20 11.30
N TRP A 342 -1.63 14.17 10.11
CA TRP A 342 -0.89 14.01 8.85
C TRP A 342 0.20 15.07 8.68
N ASP A 343 -0.13 16.35 8.93
CA ASP A 343 0.82 17.47 8.86
C ASP A 343 1.93 17.34 9.93
N ARG A 344 1.59 16.87 11.14
CA ARG A 344 2.57 16.63 12.23
C ARG A 344 3.54 15.52 11.86
N MET A 345 3.05 14.43 11.27
CA MET A 345 3.87 13.33 10.80
C MET A 345 4.85 13.78 9.70
N HIS A 346 4.39 14.57 8.73
CA HIS A 346 5.27 15.15 7.69
C HIS A 346 6.36 16.05 8.29
N ARG A 347 6.03 16.87 9.31
CA ARG A 347 7.04 17.65 10.03
C ARG A 347 8.08 16.76 10.73
N ALA A 348 7.66 15.62 11.28
CA ALA A 348 8.57 14.66 11.89
C ALA A 348 9.51 14.03 10.84
N ILE A 349 9.00 13.67 9.65
CA ILE A 349 9.83 13.23 8.52
C ILE A 349 10.82 14.32 8.13
N GLY A 350 10.36 15.57 7.96
CA GLY A 350 11.21 16.70 7.59
C GLY A 350 12.34 16.93 8.59
N LYS A 351 12.07 16.82 9.89
CA LYS A 351 13.10 16.88 10.94
C LYS A 351 14.11 15.74 10.81
N ALA A 352 13.65 14.51 10.58
CA ALA A 352 14.54 13.36 10.40
C ALA A 352 15.45 13.52 9.17
N LYS A 353 14.94 14.10 8.07
CA LYS A 353 15.75 14.42 6.87
C LYS A 353 16.86 15.43 7.15
N GLN A 354 16.64 16.38 8.06
CA GLN A 354 17.66 17.35 8.47
C GLN A 354 18.70 16.78 9.44
N GLN A 355 18.44 15.61 10.02
CA GLN A 355 19.27 14.95 11.03
C GLN A 355 19.63 13.51 10.58
N ARG A 356 20.04 13.35 9.31
CA ARG A 356 20.35 12.03 8.74
C ARG A 356 21.39 11.30 9.61
N TYR A 357 21.17 10.00 9.80
CA TYR A 357 22.07 9.09 10.51
C TYR A 357 22.23 9.32 12.02
N GLN A 358 21.46 10.23 12.63
CA GLN A 358 21.53 10.46 14.08
C GLN A 358 21.26 9.17 14.89
N GLU A 359 20.41 8.27 14.38
CA GLU A 359 20.11 6.95 14.93
C GLU A 359 21.30 5.99 15.04
N LEU A 360 22.45 6.31 14.43
CA LEU A 360 23.67 5.51 14.56
C LEU A 360 24.45 5.85 15.84
N ASP A 361 24.13 6.94 16.52
CA ASP A 361 24.79 7.41 17.75
C ASP A 361 26.32 7.36 17.65
N GLY A 362 26.98 6.58 18.50
CA GLY A 362 28.44 6.44 18.53
C GLY A 362 29.06 5.85 17.26
N ASP A 363 28.30 5.07 16.48
CA ASP A 363 28.79 4.46 15.24
C ASP A 363 28.82 5.45 14.07
N LEU A 364 28.16 6.61 14.22
CA LEU A 364 27.99 7.59 13.15
C LEU A 364 29.32 8.01 12.53
N TYR A 365 30.32 8.33 13.38
CA TYR A 365 31.60 8.83 12.90
C TYR A 365 32.31 7.80 12.01
N GLY A 366 32.49 6.57 12.52
CA GLY A 366 33.18 5.51 11.78
C GLY A 366 32.42 5.06 10.52
N ARG A 367 31.09 5.11 10.53
CA ARG A 367 30.31 4.63 9.38
C ARG A 367 30.08 5.65 8.28
N VAL A 368 30.05 6.94 8.61
CA VAL A 368 29.65 8.01 7.66
C VAL A 368 30.77 8.99 7.36
N PHE A 369 31.61 9.31 8.36
CA PHE A 369 32.62 10.37 8.24
C PHE A 369 34.06 9.85 8.10
N GLU A 370 34.27 8.54 8.26
CA GLU A 370 35.59 7.95 8.02
C GLU A 370 35.96 8.07 6.53
N PRO A 371 37.13 8.68 6.21
CA PRO A 371 37.59 8.76 4.84
C PRO A 371 37.73 7.37 4.23
N GLN A 372 37.20 7.19 3.02
CA GLN A 372 37.43 5.97 2.27
C GLN A 372 38.93 5.87 1.94
N THR A 373 39.51 4.68 2.09
CA THR A 373 40.95 4.42 1.91
C THR A 373 41.43 4.58 0.45
N HIS A 374 40.51 4.74 -0.49
CA HIS A 374 40.76 4.85 -1.92
C HIS A 374 39.90 5.97 -2.54
N GLY A 375 40.48 6.72 -3.49
CA GLY A 375 39.79 7.78 -4.23
C GLY A 375 40.67 8.42 -5.31
N GLY A 376 40.06 8.86 -6.43
CA GLY A 376 40.70 9.58 -7.53
C GLY A 376 41.08 8.74 -8.76
N ASN A 377 40.74 7.45 -8.81
CA ASN A 377 41.10 6.60 -9.96
C ASN A 377 39.97 6.50 -10.99
N ARG A 378 40.10 7.27 -12.08
CA ARG A 378 39.15 7.29 -13.20
C ARG A 378 38.87 5.92 -13.82
N GLU A 379 39.81 4.97 -13.78
CA GLU A 379 39.60 3.61 -14.31
C GLU A 379 38.65 2.77 -13.44
N LYS A 380 38.55 3.12 -12.15
CA LYS A 380 37.70 2.46 -11.16
C LYS A 380 36.40 3.21 -10.89
N THR A 381 36.14 4.33 -11.57
CA THR A 381 34.90 5.09 -11.43
C THR A 381 33.81 4.54 -12.34
N CYS A 382 32.61 4.33 -11.78
CA CYS A 382 31.42 4.02 -12.56
C CYS A 382 30.90 5.28 -13.27
N ASP A 383 30.64 5.18 -14.57
CA ASP A 383 30.15 6.31 -15.37
C ASP A 383 28.69 6.66 -15.03
N VAL A 384 27.94 5.75 -14.41
CA VAL A 384 26.51 5.91 -14.09
C VAL A 384 26.26 6.53 -12.72
N CYS A 385 26.91 6.06 -11.66
CA CYS A 385 26.69 6.60 -10.31
C CYS A 385 27.83 7.48 -9.81
N GLY A 386 28.95 7.56 -10.54
CA GLY A 386 30.14 8.30 -10.11
C GLY A 386 30.92 7.65 -8.97
N ASN A 387 30.43 6.56 -8.37
CA ASN A 387 31.15 5.88 -7.29
C ASN A 387 32.32 5.05 -7.84
N GLU A 388 33.39 5.00 -7.06
CA GLU A 388 34.48 4.07 -7.31
C GLU A 388 34.11 2.65 -6.88
N SER A 389 34.59 1.66 -7.63
CA SER A 389 34.40 0.26 -7.33
C SER A 389 35.64 -0.54 -7.71
N GLU A 390 36.01 -1.52 -6.88
CA GLU A 390 37.10 -2.44 -7.21
C GLU A 390 36.79 -3.27 -8.47
N LYS A 391 35.50 -3.53 -8.72
CA LYS A 391 35.02 -4.30 -9.86
C LYS A 391 34.21 -3.42 -10.79
N ILE A 392 34.83 -3.09 -11.93
CA ILE A 392 34.20 -2.37 -13.04
C ILE A 392 33.89 -3.33 -14.18
N ILE A 393 32.65 -3.26 -14.66
CA ILE A 393 32.13 -4.01 -15.81
C ILE A 393 32.07 -3.04 -16.98
N LYS A 394 32.68 -3.41 -18.12
CA LYS A 394 32.64 -2.62 -19.36
C LYS A 394 31.55 -3.16 -20.29
N ARG A 395 30.62 -2.32 -20.73
CA ARG A 395 29.60 -2.63 -21.76
C ARG A 395 29.38 -1.40 -22.62
N ASP A 396 29.29 -1.58 -23.94
CA ASP A 396 28.98 -0.50 -24.90
C ASP A 396 29.81 0.77 -24.63
N GLU A 397 31.13 0.60 -24.44
CA GLU A 397 32.12 1.65 -24.11
C GLU A 397 31.95 2.35 -22.74
N ALA A 398 30.89 2.05 -21.97
CA ALA A 398 30.64 2.57 -20.63
C ALA A 398 31.09 1.61 -19.50
N LYS A 399 31.47 2.18 -18.36
CA LYS A 399 31.91 1.49 -17.14
C LYS A 399 30.82 1.49 -16.07
N PHE A 400 30.47 0.30 -15.61
CA PHE A 400 29.46 0.09 -14.58
C PHE A 400 30.10 -0.50 -13.32
N CYS A 401 29.73 0.00 -12.14
CA CYS A 401 29.90 -0.77 -10.93
C CYS A 401 28.91 -1.95 -10.91
N VAL A 402 29.18 -2.95 -10.09
CA VAL A 402 28.35 -4.16 -9.99
C VAL A 402 26.88 -3.83 -9.66
N PHE A 403 26.65 -2.86 -8.77
CA PHE A 403 25.31 -2.42 -8.42
C PHE A 403 24.57 -1.82 -9.63
N CYS A 404 25.16 -0.84 -10.33
CA CYS A 404 24.53 -0.23 -11.50
C CYS A 404 24.29 -1.22 -12.64
N ASP A 405 25.21 -2.16 -12.90
CA ASP A 405 24.99 -3.22 -13.89
C ASP A 405 23.81 -4.12 -13.50
N SER A 406 23.68 -4.46 -12.21
CA SER A 406 22.57 -5.27 -11.71
C SER A 406 21.22 -4.56 -11.81
N VAL A 407 21.17 -3.25 -11.54
CA VAL A 407 19.95 -2.45 -11.68
C VAL A 407 19.57 -2.30 -13.16
N ALA A 408 20.55 -2.14 -14.05
CA ALA A 408 20.30 -2.19 -15.49
C ALA A 408 19.78 -3.57 -15.93
N GLY A 409 20.20 -4.65 -15.27
CA GLY A 409 19.64 -6.00 -15.39
C GLY A 409 18.15 -6.04 -15.08
N LEU A 410 17.74 -5.56 -13.91
CA LEU A 410 16.31 -5.48 -13.53
C LEU A 410 15.48 -4.73 -14.58
N GLY A 411 16.02 -3.65 -15.13
CA GLY A 411 15.36 -2.88 -16.18
C GLY A 411 15.15 -3.66 -17.48
N ARG A 412 16.06 -4.58 -17.83
CA ARG A 412 15.93 -5.49 -18.99
C ARG A 412 14.92 -6.60 -18.72
N ASP A 413 14.99 -7.22 -17.55
CA ASP A 413 14.11 -8.35 -17.21
C ASP A 413 12.65 -7.88 -17.10
N LEU A 414 12.45 -6.69 -16.51
CA LEU A 414 11.13 -6.06 -16.40
C LEU A 414 10.44 -5.89 -17.76
N THR A 415 11.17 -5.61 -18.85
CA THR A 415 10.54 -5.35 -20.16
C THR A 415 9.89 -6.57 -20.78
N ARG A 416 10.32 -7.75 -20.37
CA ARG A 416 9.84 -9.04 -20.88
C ARG A 416 8.82 -9.68 -19.95
N ALA A 417 8.86 -9.28 -18.68
CA ALA A 417 8.01 -9.83 -17.64
C ALA A 417 6.54 -9.43 -17.82
N ASP A 418 5.64 -10.41 -17.71
CA ASP A 418 4.21 -10.19 -17.46
C ASP A 418 3.92 -10.18 -15.95
N PHE A 419 4.76 -10.89 -15.17
CA PHE A 419 4.66 -10.95 -13.72
C PHE A 419 6.00 -10.72 -13.02
N VAL A 420 5.92 -10.20 -11.80
CA VAL A 420 7.03 -10.16 -10.85
C VAL A 420 6.61 -10.91 -9.59
N VAL A 421 7.43 -11.85 -9.14
CA VAL A 421 7.17 -12.61 -7.91
C VAL A 421 8.11 -12.15 -6.81
N LEU A 422 7.53 -11.72 -5.69
CA LEU A 422 8.27 -11.35 -4.49
C LEU A 422 8.22 -12.49 -3.49
N GLY A 423 9.36 -13.03 -3.11
CA GLY A 423 9.51 -13.99 -2.01
C GLY A 423 9.90 -13.26 -0.73
N PHE A 424 9.25 -13.58 0.39
CA PHE A 424 9.50 -12.98 1.70
C PHE A 424 10.06 -14.01 2.70
N SER A 425 11.15 -13.64 3.36
CA SER A 425 11.88 -14.45 4.33
C SER A 425 12.45 -13.56 5.43
N GLU A 426 13.10 -14.16 6.44
CA GLU A 426 13.93 -13.38 7.37
C GLU A 426 15.00 -12.55 6.64
N PRO A 427 15.29 -11.31 7.12
CA PRO A 427 16.37 -10.48 6.61
C PRO A 427 17.71 -11.20 6.68
N GLN A 428 18.48 -11.14 5.60
CA GLN A 428 19.78 -11.82 5.51
C GLN A 428 20.92 -10.82 5.68
N ASP A 429 22.03 -11.26 6.27
CA ASP A 429 23.29 -10.52 6.16
C ASP A 429 23.89 -10.84 4.80
N THR A 430 24.05 -9.81 3.96
CA THR A 430 24.50 -9.97 2.57
C THR A 430 25.64 -9.01 2.26
N ASP A 431 26.56 -9.46 1.41
CA ASP A 431 27.68 -8.63 0.97
C ASP A 431 27.23 -7.47 0.07
N LYS A 432 28.01 -6.38 0.10
CA LYS A 432 27.84 -5.19 -0.75
C LYS A 432 28.12 -5.50 -2.22
N TYR A 433 27.13 -6.01 -2.95
CA TYR A 433 27.37 -6.40 -4.33
C TYR A 433 26.36 -5.86 -5.33
N ASN A 434 25.08 -6.14 -5.16
CA ASN A 434 24.08 -5.89 -6.19
C ASN A 434 22.69 -5.58 -5.61
N ALA A 435 21.79 -5.13 -6.49
CA ALA A 435 20.41 -4.80 -6.16
C ALA A 435 19.67 -5.95 -5.44
N ALA A 436 19.85 -7.19 -5.91
CA ALA A 436 19.21 -8.36 -5.30
C ALA A 436 19.71 -8.62 -3.87
N SER A 437 20.99 -8.37 -3.58
CA SER A 437 21.56 -8.50 -2.23
C SER A 437 20.98 -7.44 -1.30
N ALA A 438 20.88 -6.20 -1.78
CA ALA A 438 20.21 -5.13 -1.02
C ALA A 438 18.75 -5.46 -0.68
N LEU A 439 17.99 -6.10 -1.59
CA LEU A 439 16.62 -6.54 -1.32
C LEU A 439 16.57 -7.71 -0.32
N ARG A 440 17.49 -8.70 -0.45
CA ARG A 440 17.61 -9.81 0.51
C ARG A 440 18.02 -9.35 1.91
N ALA A 441 18.76 -8.24 2.01
CA ALA A 441 19.06 -7.62 3.28
C ALA A 441 17.81 -7.16 4.05
N PHE A 442 16.70 -6.92 3.34
CA PHE A 442 15.37 -6.65 3.92
C PHE A 442 14.45 -7.89 3.90
N GLY A 443 14.96 -9.06 3.51
CA GLY A 443 14.20 -10.31 3.46
C GLY A 443 13.37 -10.50 2.19
N VAL A 444 13.71 -9.80 1.09
CA VAL A 444 12.97 -9.87 -0.18
C VAL A 444 13.80 -10.49 -1.31
N GLN A 445 13.23 -11.46 -1.99
CA GLN A 445 13.72 -12.03 -3.25
C GLN A 445 12.76 -11.65 -4.39
N VAL A 446 13.29 -11.53 -5.61
CA VAL A 446 12.53 -11.08 -6.78
C VAL A 446 12.82 -12.00 -7.95
N GLU A 447 11.77 -12.53 -8.56
CA GLU A 447 11.83 -13.30 -9.80
C GLU A 447 10.94 -12.64 -10.87
N PHE A 448 11.37 -12.68 -12.12
CA PHE A 448 10.63 -12.15 -13.27
C PHE A 448 10.09 -13.31 -14.10
N VAL A 449 8.83 -13.21 -14.52
CA VAL A 449 8.13 -14.30 -15.22
C VAL A 449 7.52 -13.78 -16.52
N GLU A 450 7.84 -14.46 -17.63
CA GLU A 450 7.25 -14.21 -18.94
C GLU A 450 6.03 -15.13 -19.15
N LYS A 451 5.12 -14.78 -20.07
CA LYS A 451 3.90 -15.56 -20.39
C LYS A 451 4.10 -17.07 -20.62
N LYS A 452 5.31 -17.51 -21.01
CA LYS A 452 5.59 -18.92 -21.30
C LYS A 452 5.84 -19.76 -20.05
N ASP A 453 6.16 -19.13 -18.93
CA ASP A 453 6.57 -19.78 -17.70
C ASP A 453 5.40 -19.83 -16.71
N ASN A 454 4.90 -21.03 -16.44
CA ASN A 454 3.73 -21.22 -15.57
C ASN A 454 4.10 -21.52 -14.11
N THR A 455 5.38 -21.72 -13.82
CA THR A 455 5.86 -22.14 -12.49
C THR A 455 7.12 -21.38 -12.12
N VAL A 456 7.20 -20.94 -10.87
CA VAL A 456 8.34 -20.22 -10.29
C VAL A 456 8.91 -21.02 -9.13
N GLU A 457 10.21 -21.28 -9.19
CA GLU A 457 10.98 -21.90 -8.12
C GLU A 457 12.05 -20.92 -7.63
N PHE A 458 12.03 -20.61 -6.34
CA PHE A 458 13.06 -19.78 -5.74
C PHE A 458 14.29 -20.63 -5.38
N LYS A 459 15.48 -20.10 -5.65
CA LYS A 459 16.76 -20.75 -5.25
C LYS A 459 16.84 -21.08 -3.76
N SER A 460 16.26 -20.21 -2.94
CA SER A 460 16.06 -20.43 -1.51
C SER A 460 14.59 -20.20 -1.24
N LYS A 461 13.92 -21.21 -0.69
CA LYS A 461 12.47 -21.19 -0.49
C LYS A 461 12.06 -20.10 0.51
N PRO A 462 11.20 -19.14 0.11
CA PRO A 462 10.66 -18.15 1.03
C PRO A 462 9.51 -18.72 1.89
N GLU A 463 9.17 -18.00 2.96
CA GLU A 463 8.06 -18.34 3.85
C GLU A 463 6.71 -18.11 3.16
N ARG A 464 6.62 -17.03 2.38
CA ARG A 464 5.44 -16.61 1.64
C ARG A 464 5.85 -15.84 0.39
N ALA A 465 4.95 -15.75 -0.59
CA ALA A 465 5.18 -14.99 -1.81
C ALA A 465 3.98 -14.12 -2.20
N VAL A 466 4.25 -13.10 -3.00
CA VAL A 466 3.25 -12.29 -3.68
C VAL A 466 3.59 -12.24 -5.16
N VAL A 467 2.62 -12.57 -6.01
CA VAL A 467 2.74 -12.41 -7.46
C VAL A 467 2.07 -11.10 -7.88
N TRP A 468 2.83 -10.24 -8.54
CA TRP A 468 2.36 -9.02 -9.19
C TRP A 468 2.14 -9.28 -10.66
N ALA A 469 0.89 -9.20 -11.12
CA ALA A 469 0.61 -8.96 -12.54
C ALA A 469 0.91 -7.49 -12.84
N LEU A 470 1.75 -7.22 -13.83
CA LEU A 470 2.22 -5.85 -14.13
C LEU A 470 1.22 -5.03 -14.95
N ASP A 471 0.24 -5.70 -15.53
CA ASP A 471 -0.82 -5.17 -16.40
C ASP A 471 -2.09 -6.01 -16.18
N ASP A 472 -3.19 -5.65 -16.83
CA ASP A 472 -4.40 -6.48 -16.83
C ASP A 472 -4.10 -7.88 -17.41
N LEU A 473 -4.69 -8.91 -16.79
CA LEU A 473 -4.56 -10.27 -17.31
C LEU A 473 -5.27 -10.38 -18.64
N LYS A 474 -4.54 -10.80 -19.68
CA LYS A 474 -5.09 -11.05 -21.01
C LYS A 474 -5.96 -12.30 -21.00
N ASP A 475 -6.86 -12.44 -21.97
CA ASP A 475 -7.71 -13.63 -22.10
C ASP A 475 -6.89 -14.92 -22.09
N GLY A 476 -7.28 -15.85 -21.22
CA GLY A 476 -6.61 -17.14 -21.01
C GLY A 476 -5.27 -17.07 -20.24
N GLN A 477 -4.81 -15.89 -19.85
CA GLN A 477 -3.64 -15.73 -18.99
C GLN A 477 -4.01 -15.99 -17.53
N THR A 478 -3.21 -16.80 -16.85
CA THR A 478 -3.38 -17.10 -15.42
C THR A 478 -2.13 -16.67 -14.65
N PHE A 479 -2.28 -16.46 -13.35
CA PHE A 479 -1.13 -16.20 -12.49
C PHE A 479 -0.19 -17.42 -12.46
N PRO A 480 1.14 -17.22 -12.48
CA PRO A 480 2.08 -18.32 -12.30
C PRO A 480 1.91 -18.99 -10.93
N THR A 481 2.20 -20.28 -10.88
CA THR A 481 2.23 -21.04 -9.62
C THR A 481 3.62 -20.92 -9.00
N VAL A 482 3.69 -20.52 -7.74
CA VAL A 482 4.95 -20.54 -6.97
C VAL A 482 5.03 -21.88 -6.25
N GLN A 483 6.08 -22.64 -6.54
CA GLN A 483 6.19 -24.00 -6.04
C GLN A 483 6.37 -24.06 -4.53
N ASP A 484 5.49 -24.81 -3.85
CA ASP A 484 5.51 -25.11 -2.41
C ASP A 484 5.50 -23.88 -1.48
N VAL A 485 5.06 -22.71 -1.94
CA VAL A 485 5.04 -21.46 -1.16
C VAL A 485 3.63 -20.87 -1.12
N PRO A 486 3.07 -20.53 0.07
CA PRO A 486 1.83 -19.78 0.18
C PRO A 486 1.92 -18.46 -0.59
N THR A 487 1.00 -18.23 -1.52
CA THR A 487 1.11 -17.13 -2.47
C THR A 487 -0.16 -16.29 -2.56
N ALA A 488 -0.01 -14.97 -2.36
CA ALA A 488 -1.05 -13.99 -2.67
C ALA A 488 -0.86 -13.49 -4.12
N ARG A 489 -1.94 -13.05 -4.75
CA ARG A 489 -1.96 -12.65 -6.16
C ARG A 489 -2.60 -11.28 -6.25
N MET A 490 -1.93 -10.34 -6.90
CA MET A 490 -2.44 -8.98 -7.08
C MET A 490 -2.02 -8.39 -8.43
N THR A 491 -2.83 -7.48 -8.94
CA THR A 491 -2.43 -6.63 -10.06
C THR A 491 -1.72 -5.39 -9.50
N ARG A 492 -0.49 -5.16 -9.95
CA ARG A 492 0.30 -3.96 -9.62
C ARG A 492 0.76 -3.31 -10.92
N TYR A 493 -0.06 -2.41 -11.44
CA TYR A 493 0.23 -1.68 -12.68
C TYR A 493 1.63 -1.06 -12.63
N THR A 494 2.50 -1.57 -13.50
CA THR A 494 3.91 -1.19 -13.56
C THR A 494 4.28 -0.96 -15.01
N VAL A 495 4.69 0.27 -15.33
CA VAL A 495 5.10 0.61 -16.70
C VAL A 495 6.37 -0.14 -17.06
N ASN A 496 6.22 -1.18 -17.89
CA ASN A 496 7.32 -2.04 -18.33
C ASN A 496 7.64 -1.96 -19.83
N ARG A 497 6.86 -1.18 -20.62
CA ARG A 497 7.10 -1.01 -22.07
C ARG A 497 8.01 0.17 -22.37
N ILE A 498 8.93 0.02 -23.34
CA ILE A 498 9.73 1.12 -23.92
C ILE A 498 9.12 1.45 -25.29
N PRO A 499 9.06 2.72 -25.71
CA PRO A 499 9.19 3.01 -27.13
C PRO A 499 10.45 2.31 -27.67
N GLU A 500 10.39 1.67 -28.83
CA GLU A 500 11.58 1.03 -29.45
C GLU A 500 12.67 2.04 -29.84
N GLU A 501 12.36 3.33 -29.67
CA GLU A 501 13.10 4.48 -30.16
C GLU A 501 13.85 5.17 -29.03
N THR A 502 15.07 5.61 -29.34
CA THR A 502 15.87 6.51 -28.50
C THR A 502 15.18 7.87 -28.34
N PHE A 503 15.57 8.64 -27.32
CA PHE A 503 15.04 10.00 -27.17
C PHE A 503 15.34 10.88 -28.38
N ASP A 504 16.49 10.67 -29.05
CA ASP A 504 16.86 11.38 -30.28
C ASP A 504 15.97 10.97 -31.47
N GLU A 505 15.54 9.72 -31.55
CA GLU A 505 14.60 9.24 -32.56
C GLU A 505 13.18 9.74 -32.31
N LEU A 506 12.73 9.75 -31.04
CA LEU A 506 11.43 10.32 -30.65
C LEU A 506 11.38 11.83 -30.95
N GLN A 507 12.48 12.54 -30.73
CA GLN A 507 12.60 13.97 -31.02
C GLN A 507 12.45 14.27 -32.51
N LYS A 508 12.92 13.38 -33.40
CA LYS A 508 12.75 13.53 -34.86
C LYS A 508 11.30 13.35 -35.32
N LYS A 509 10.44 12.77 -34.49
CA LYS A 509 9.02 12.56 -34.77
C LYS A 509 8.10 13.67 -34.25
N SER A 510 8.64 14.68 -33.56
CA SER A 510 7.81 15.78 -33.07
C SER A 510 7.34 16.67 -34.21
N ASP A 511 6.07 17.07 -34.20
CA ASP A 511 5.57 18.13 -35.07
C ASP A 511 6.07 19.49 -34.58
N GLY A 512 6.88 20.17 -35.39
CA GLY A 512 7.44 21.49 -35.09
C GLY A 512 8.91 21.44 -34.64
N ILE A 513 9.23 22.05 -33.50
CA ILE A 513 10.61 22.06 -32.99
C ILE A 513 10.94 20.66 -32.50
N ALA A 514 11.98 20.05 -33.08
CA ALA A 514 12.59 18.81 -32.63
C ALA A 514 12.98 18.93 -31.14
N ARG A 515 12.07 18.59 -30.23
CA ARG A 515 12.24 18.59 -28.77
C ARG A 515 11.30 17.55 -28.16
N LEU A 516 11.74 16.96 -27.06
CA LEU A 516 10.90 16.08 -26.24
C LEU A 516 10.13 16.91 -25.21
N GLY A 517 8.81 16.85 -25.25
CA GLY A 517 7.95 17.36 -24.18
C GLY A 517 7.88 16.34 -23.04
N VAL A 518 8.29 16.72 -21.83
CA VAL A 518 8.24 15.85 -20.66
C VAL A 518 7.21 16.39 -19.69
N LEU A 519 6.10 15.66 -19.52
CA LEU A 519 5.12 15.94 -18.48
C LEU A 519 5.47 15.13 -17.24
N ARG A 520 5.83 15.81 -16.16
CA ARG A 520 6.01 15.20 -14.84
C ARG A 520 4.75 15.43 -14.02
N MET A 521 4.02 14.35 -13.75
CA MET A 521 2.87 14.35 -12.84
C MET A 521 3.34 13.76 -11.51
N ASP A 522 4.04 14.55 -10.72
CA ASP A 522 4.36 14.20 -9.33
C ASP A 522 3.19 14.66 -8.45
N VAL A 523 2.66 13.78 -7.59
CA VAL A 523 1.57 14.12 -6.66
C VAL A 523 2.12 14.62 -5.33
N ASP A 524 3.45 14.64 -5.17
CA ASP A 524 4.12 15.07 -3.95
C ASP A 524 4.45 16.57 -4.00
N ASN A 525 3.65 17.35 -3.26
CA ASN A 525 4.05 18.61 -2.62
C ASN A 525 3.29 18.78 -1.30
#